data_AF-A0AAU4BET6-F1
#
_entry.id   AF-A0AAU4BET6-F1
#
_cell.length_a   1.000
_cell.length_b   1.000
_cell.length_c   1.000
_cell.angle_alpha   90.00
_cell.angle_beta   90.00
_cell.angle_gamma   90.00
#
_symmetry.space_group_name_H-M   'P 1'
#
loop_
_entity.id
_entity.type
_entity.pdbx_description
1 polymer ?
#
loop_
_entity_poly.entity_id
_entity_poly.type
_entity_poly.pdbx_seq_one_letter_code
_entity_poly.pdbx_strand_id
1 'polypeptide(L)'
;MPEDERGPSVARRLLHETMDGLGVGRDVIQDGKVAVSEIATNALRHGRPGDRPPAVPELWIWARTVPAPQLVVSVFDGAREALPRASGTGLLDEHGKGLGLVGELTAGWGCDLTRSRVAEPVVRGKAVWFAVPLPRDWPGRTLTLHPGTAAQCLLLCVERRGFPGMRTSDANGVSVVVLPGLNVWVHPQHFSWRAGPGRYLRRPLVDLQETAEHIVRQLDGIRVPAPARPL
;
A
#
# COMPACT_ATOMS: atom_id res chain seq x y z
N MET A 1 -13.40 1.48 -5.49
CA MET A 1 -14.07 0.75 -6.59
C MET A 1 -15.52 0.53 -6.19
N PRO A 2 -16.44 0.11 -7.08
CA PRO A 2 -17.80 -0.25 -6.67
C PRO A 2 -17.82 -1.30 -5.54
N GLU A 3 -18.78 -1.20 -4.64
CA GLU A 3 -18.97 -2.14 -3.50
C GLU A 3 -19.85 -3.36 -3.85
N ASP A 4 -20.21 -3.49 -5.12
CA ASP A 4 -21.04 -4.55 -5.68
C ASP A 4 -20.21 -5.47 -6.60
N GLU A 5 -20.89 -6.45 -7.21
CA GLU A 5 -20.28 -7.45 -8.09
C GLU A 5 -19.53 -6.87 -9.31
N ARG A 6 -19.70 -5.58 -9.62
CA ARG A 6 -18.94 -4.89 -10.67
C ARG A 6 -17.52 -4.54 -10.21
N GLY A 7 -17.23 -4.57 -8.90
CA GLY A 7 -15.93 -4.21 -8.31
C GLY A 7 -14.73 -4.90 -8.99
N PRO A 8 -14.67 -6.25 -9.05
CA PRO A 8 -13.58 -6.98 -9.68
C PRO A 8 -13.43 -6.65 -11.17
N SER A 9 -14.55 -6.48 -11.89
CA SER A 9 -14.53 -6.11 -13.31
C SER A 9 -13.95 -4.71 -13.53
N VAL A 10 -14.31 -3.74 -12.69
CA VAL A 10 -13.72 -2.40 -12.71
C VAL A 10 -12.24 -2.44 -12.34
N ALA A 11 -11.87 -3.24 -11.33
CA ALA A 11 -10.47 -3.37 -10.92
C ALA A 11 -9.58 -3.97 -12.02
N ARG A 12 -10.06 -5.03 -12.70
CA ARG A 12 -9.38 -5.62 -13.87
C ARG A 12 -9.18 -4.59 -14.98
N ARG A 13 -10.21 -3.81 -15.29
CA ARG A 13 -10.14 -2.78 -16.34
C ARG A 13 -9.11 -1.70 -16.01
N LEU A 14 -9.18 -1.12 -14.80
CA LEU A 14 -8.25 -0.08 -14.36
C LEU A 14 -6.80 -0.58 -14.32
N LEU A 15 -6.58 -1.81 -13.85
CA LEU A 15 -5.26 -2.41 -13.85
C LEU A 15 -4.75 -2.64 -15.28
N HIS A 16 -5.59 -3.16 -16.17
CA HIS A 16 -5.24 -3.34 -17.57
C HIS A 16 -4.81 -2.02 -18.23
N GLU A 17 -5.63 -0.97 -18.11
CA GLU A 17 -5.33 0.37 -18.63
C GLU A 17 -3.99 0.91 -18.07
N THR A 18 -3.75 0.71 -16.78
CA THR A 18 -2.51 1.15 -16.13
C THR A 18 -1.29 0.38 -16.64
N MET A 19 -1.38 -0.94 -16.73
CA MET A 19 -0.26 -1.79 -17.16
C MET A 19 0.06 -1.61 -18.64
N ASP A 20 -0.96 -1.45 -19.48
CA ASP A 20 -0.81 -1.16 -20.91
C ASP A 20 -0.12 0.19 -21.13
N GLY A 21 -0.57 1.24 -20.42
CA GLY A 21 0.07 2.56 -20.44
C GLY A 21 1.52 2.58 -19.90
N LEU A 22 1.88 1.58 -19.08
CA LEU A 22 3.26 1.38 -18.59
C LEU A 22 4.10 0.46 -19.48
N GLY A 23 3.55 -0.05 -20.59
CA GLY A 23 4.26 -0.94 -21.52
C GLY A 23 4.54 -2.34 -20.96
N VAL A 24 3.75 -2.81 -19.99
CA VAL A 24 3.90 -4.16 -19.42
C VAL A 24 3.52 -5.22 -20.47
N GLY A 25 4.24 -6.34 -20.49
CA GLY A 25 3.98 -7.44 -21.43
C GLY A 25 2.60 -8.07 -21.27
N ARG A 26 2.01 -8.56 -22.37
CA ARG A 26 0.63 -9.08 -22.41
C ARG A 26 0.37 -10.23 -21.43
N ASP A 27 1.34 -11.12 -21.25
CA ASP A 27 1.20 -12.27 -20.34
C ASP A 27 1.09 -11.80 -18.89
N VAL A 28 1.99 -10.90 -18.47
CA VAL A 28 1.98 -10.27 -17.15
C VAL A 28 0.69 -9.49 -16.91
N ILE A 29 0.12 -8.86 -17.96
CA ILE A 29 -1.19 -8.20 -17.89
C ILE A 29 -2.31 -9.21 -17.61
N GLN A 30 -2.31 -10.39 -18.25
CA GLN A 30 -3.32 -11.41 -17.97
C GLN A 30 -3.19 -11.95 -16.53
N ASP A 31 -1.97 -12.24 -16.10
CA ASP A 31 -1.68 -12.68 -14.74
C ASP A 31 -2.15 -11.65 -13.70
N GLY A 32 -1.83 -10.37 -13.92
CA GLY A 32 -2.28 -9.26 -13.09
C GLY A 32 -3.80 -9.13 -13.05
N LYS A 33 -4.50 -9.34 -14.17
CA LYS A 33 -5.97 -9.32 -14.24
C LYS A 33 -6.60 -10.45 -13.43
N VAL A 34 -6.02 -11.65 -13.45
CA VAL A 34 -6.48 -12.76 -12.62
C VAL A 34 -6.25 -12.40 -11.15
N ALA A 35 -5.03 -12.01 -10.78
CA ALA A 35 -4.67 -11.69 -9.41
C ALA A 35 -5.51 -10.56 -8.81
N VAL A 36 -5.77 -9.46 -9.54
CA VAL A 36 -6.60 -8.35 -9.05
C VAL A 36 -8.06 -8.76 -8.90
N SER A 37 -8.56 -9.66 -9.75
CA SER A 37 -9.91 -10.19 -9.63
C SER A 37 -10.06 -10.98 -8.34
N GLU A 38 -9.09 -11.81 -8.00
CA GLU A 38 -9.09 -12.61 -6.76
C GLU A 38 -9.04 -11.70 -5.52
N ILE A 39 -8.09 -10.77 -5.43
CA ILE A 39 -7.98 -9.91 -4.25
C ILE A 39 -9.16 -8.93 -4.12
N ALA A 40 -9.74 -8.46 -5.23
CA ALA A 40 -10.94 -7.61 -5.21
C ALA A 40 -12.19 -8.41 -4.81
N THR A 41 -12.34 -9.64 -5.29
CA THR A 41 -13.44 -10.53 -4.90
C THR A 41 -13.34 -10.88 -3.42
N ASN A 42 -12.14 -11.15 -2.92
CA ASN A 42 -11.90 -11.40 -1.50
C ASN A 42 -12.30 -10.19 -0.65
N ALA A 43 -11.92 -8.98 -1.07
CA ALA A 43 -12.32 -7.74 -0.40
C ALA A 43 -13.84 -7.51 -0.40
N LEU A 44 -14.54 -7.83 -1.49
CA LEU A 44 -16.01 -7.72 -1.51
C LEU A 44 -16.71 -8.73 -0.60
N ARG A 45 -16.25 -9.99 -0.61
CA ARG A 45 -16.85 -11.08 0.16
C ARG A 45 -16.57 -10.97 1.65
N HIS A 46 -15.35 -10.57 2.01
CA HIS A 46 -14.85 -10.62 3.39
C HIS A 46 -14.55 -9.24 3.99
N GLY A 47 -14.66 -8.17 3.22
CA GLY A 47 -14.31 -6.81 3.62
C GLY A 47 -15.39 -6.06 4.40
N ARG A 48 -16.50 -6.71 4.73
CA ARG A 48 -17.59 -6.14 5.53
C ARG A 48 -17.37 -6.47 7.02
N PRO A 49 -16.91 -5.51 7.84
CA PRO A 49 -16.74 -5.72 9.27
C PRO A 49 -18.09 -5.78 9.99
N GLY A 50 -18.69 -6.96 10.15
CA GLY A 50 -19.85 -7.22 11.03
C GLY A 50 -20.86 -6.06 11.12
N ASP A 51 -21.06 -5.53 12.33
CA ASP A 51 -22.03 -4.46 12.66
C ASP A 51 -21.60 -3.03 12.27
N ARG A 52 -20.48 -2.84 11.57
CA ARG A 52 -20.03 -1.50 11.14
C ARG A 52 -20.42 -1.23 9.68
N PRO A 53 -20.72 0.03 9.31
CA PRO A 53 -20.92 0.39 7.92
C PRO A 53 -19.67 -0.05 7.11
N PRO A 54 -19.86 -0.77 5.99
CA PRO A 54 -18.75 -1.30 5.22
C PRO A 54 -17.92 -0.14 4.67
N ALA A 55 -16.59 -0.24 4.83
CA ALA A 55 -15.69 0.66 4.14
C ALA A 55 -15.74 0.32 2.64
N VAL A 56 -15.91 1.33 1.80
CA VAL A 56 -15.86 1.14 0.34
C VAL A 56 -14.48 0.59 -0.03
N PRO A 57 -14.40 -0.57 -0.72
CA PRO A 57 -13.11 -1.13 -1.10
C PRO A 57 -12.32 -0.19 -2.02
N GLU A 58 -11.03 -0.04 -1.74
CA GLU A 58 -10.15 0.86 -2.49
C GLU A 58 -9.13 0.06 -3.28
N LEU A 59 -9.02 0.35 -4.59
CA LEU A 59 -7.96 -0.17 -5.43
C LEU A 59 -6.83 0.86 -5.44
N TRP A 60 -5.63 0.41 -5.06
CA TRP A 60 -4.42 1.23 -5.08
C TRP A 60 -3.41 0.58 -6.01
N ILE A 61 -2.77 1.38 -6.85
CA ILE A 61 -1.73 0.93 -7.77
C ILE A 61 -0.58 1.93 -7.66
N TRP A 62 0.64 1.44 -7.43
CA TRP A 62 1.85 2.27 -7.44
C TRP A 62 3.07 1.47 -7.86
N ALA A 63 4.09 2.16 -8.36
CA ALA A 63 5.36 1.54 -8.67
C ALA A 63 6.32 1.61 -7.47
N ARG A 64 7.19 0.61 -7.36
CA ARG A 64 8.35 0.60 -6.47
C ARG A 64 9.60 0.15 -7.23
N THR A 65 10.77 0.59 -6.78
CA THR A 65 12.07 0.26 -7.39
C THR A 65 12.86 -0.78 -6.60
N VAL A 66 12.55 -0.97 -5.31
CA VAL A 66 13.25 -1.92 -4.43
C VAL A 66 12.27 -3.02 -3.94
N PRO A 67 12.62 -4.33 -4.03
CA PRO A 67 13.94 -4.87 -4.40
C PRO A 67 14.26 -4.84 -5.90
N ALA A 68 13.23 -4.71 -6.74
CA ALA A 68 13.33 -4.51 -8.18
C ALA A 68 12.14 -3.66 -8.67
N PRO A 69 12.19 -3.09 -9.88
CA PRO A 69 11.07 -2.38 -10.48
C PRO A 69 9.82 -3.25 -10.57
N GLN A 70 8.79 -2.88 -9.81
CA GLN A 70 7.54 -3.63 -9.72
C GLN A 70 6.34 -2.68 -9.62
N LEU A 71 5.23 -3.10 -10.18
CA LEU A 71 3.93 -2.48 -9.97
C LEU A 71 3.26 -3.23 -8.81
N VAL A 72 3.01 -2.52 -7.72
CA VAL A 72 2.26 -3.04 -6.58
C VAL A 72 0.79 -2.68 -6.79
N VAL A 73 -0.06 -3.71 -6.69
CA VAL A 73 -1.51 -3.59 -6.77
C VAL A 73 -2.05 -4.01 -5.42
N SER A 74 -2.91 -3.20 -4.82
CA SER A 74 -3.50 -3.50 -3.51
C SER A 74 -4.99 -3.20 -3.50
N VAL A 75 -5.73 -4.02 -2.77
CA VAL A 75 -7.13 -3.75 -2.44
C VAL A 75 -7.26 -3.62 -0.93
N PHE A 76 -7.75 -2.46 -0.49
CA PHE A 76 -8.08 -2.18 0.90
C PHE A 76 -9.54 -2.51 1.21
N ASP A 77 -9.78 -3.05 2.40
CA ASP A 77 -11.10 -3.22 2.99
C ASP A 77 -11.08 -2.91 4.50
N GLY A 78 -12.26 -2.63 5.06
CA GLY A 78 -12.44 -2.26 6.46
C GLY A 78 -12.41 -3.44 7.44
N ALA A 79 -12.40 -4.68 6.97
CA ALA A 79 -12.39 -5.87 7.81
C ALA A 79 -10.97 -6.22 8.28
N ARG A 80 -10.46 -5.36 9.19
CA ARG A 80 -9.10 -5.41 9.73
C ARG A 80 -8.67 -6.78 10.27
N GLU A 81 -9.57 -7.46 11.00
CA GLU A 81 -9.27 -8.73 11.68
C GLU A 81 -9.46 -9.96 10.77
N ALA A 82 -10.13 -9.81 9.63
CA ALA A 82 -10.38 -10.89 8.68
C ALA A 82 -9.18 -11.09 7.77
N LEU A 83 -8.03 -11.48 8.34
CA LEU A 83 -6.79 -11.65 7.58
C LEU A 83 -6.91 -12.80 6.57
N PRO A 84 -6.43 -12.61 5.33
CA PRO A 84 -6.42 -13.66 4.32
C PRO A 84 -5.54 -14.84 4.78
N ARG A 85 -6.02 -16.06 4.60
CA ARG A 85 -5.24 -17.28 4.85
C ARG A 85 -4.91 -17.92 3.50
N ALA A 86 -3.62 -18.15 3.24
CA ALA A 86 -3.21 -19.01 2.14
C ALA A 86 -3.44 -20.46 2.59
N SER A 87 -4.32 -21.19 1.91
CA SER A 87 -4.51 -22.61 2.22
C SER A 87 -3.32 -23.39 1.65
N GLY A 88 -2.52 -23.99 2.54
CA GLY A 88 -1.54 -25.00 2.14
C GLY A 88 -2.27 -26.25 1.66
N THR A 89 -2.20 -26.53 0.36
CA THR A 89 -2.36 -27.87 -0.27
C THR A 89 -3.47 -28.78 0.27
N GLY A 90 -4.65 -28.23 0.62
CA GLY A 90 -5.81 -29.01 1.06
C GLY A 90 -6.89 -29.04 -0.02
N LEU A 91 -7.17 -30.21 -0.60
CA LEU A 91 -8.05 -30.40 -1.76
C LEU A 91 -9.53 -30.01 -1.58
N LEU A 92 -9.93 -29.47 -0.42
CA LEU A 92 -11.33 -29.26 -0.04
C LEU A 92 -11.66 -27.86 0.53
N ASP A 93 -10.75 -26.89 0.45
CA ASP A 93 -11.05 -25.52 0.87
C ASP A 93 -11.08 -24.56 -0.33
N GLU A 94 -12.30 -24.27 -0.83
CA GLU A 94 -12.49 -23.34 -1.95
C GLU A 94 -12.09 -21.90 -1.61
N HIS A 95 -12.08 -21.55 -0.32
CA HIS A 95 -11.80 -20.19 0.17
C HIS A 95 -10.32 -19.78 0.07
N GLY A 96 -9.40 -20.72 -0.19
CA GLY A 96 -7.96 -20.47 -0.26
C GLY A 96 -7.32 -20.56 -1.65
N LYS A 97 -8.05 -21.07 -2.65
CA LYS A 97 -7.51 -21.29 -4.01
C LYS A 97 -7.13 -19.98 -4.71
N GLY A 98 -7.94 -18.93 -4.52
CA GLY A 98 -7.70 -17.62 -5.13
C GLY A 98 -6.37 -17.00 -4.74
N LEU A 99 -6.00 -17.08 -3.45
CA LEU A 99 -4.70 -16.57 -2.98
C LEU A 99 -3.53 -17.49 -3.36
N GLY A 100 -3.78 -18.79 -3.51
CA GLY A 100 -2.82 -19.71 -4.12
C GLY A 100 -2.45 -19.27 -5.55
N LEU A 101 -3.47 -18.98 -6.38
CA LEU A 101 -3.27 -18.45 -7.73
C LEU A 101 -2.53 -17.11 -7.74
N VAL A 102 -2.87 -16.19 -6.84
CA VAL A 102 -2.13 -14.92 -6.70
C VAL A 102 -0.65 -15.19 -6.39
N GLY A 103 -0.35 -16.18 -5.54
CA GLY A 103 1.02 -16.58 -5.22
C GLY A 103 1.78 -17.18 -6.40
N GLU A 104 1.10 -17.93 -7.28
CA GLU A 104 1.70 -18.54 -8.46
C GLU A 104 1.92 -17.55 -9.61
N LEU A 105 1.01 -16.58 -9.78
CA LEU A 105 0.99 -15.66 -10.92
C LEU A 105 1.78 -14.37 -10.71
N THR A 106 2.24 -14.08 -9.49
CA THR A 106 2.81 -12.78 -9.14
C THR A 106 4.19 -12.90 -8.54
N ALA A 107 4.98 -11.82 -8.59
CA ALA A 107 6.34 -11.80 -8.05
C ALA A 107 6.37 -11.77 -6.50
N GLY A 108 5.21 -11.63 -5.86
CA GLY A 108 5.05 -11.62 -4.42
C GLY A 108 3.72 -11.00 -4.04
N TRP A 109 3.20 -11.42 -2.89
CA TRP A 109 1.94 -10.92 -2.35
C TRP A 109 1.99 -10.89 -0.83
N GLY A 110 1.03 -10.20 -0.24
CA GLY A 110 0.90 -10.14 1.21
C GLY A 110 -0.36 -9.44 1.67
N CYS A 111 -0.45 -9.24 2.98
CA CYS A 111 -1.51 -8.48 3.61
C CYS A 111 -0.94 -7.61 4.71
N ASP A 112 -1.33 -6.34 4.72
CA ASP A 112 -0.88 -5.37 5.72
C ASP A 112 -2.06 -4.69 6.41
N LEU A 113 -1.97 -4.58 7.72
CA LEU A 113 -2.86 -3.73 8.50
C LEU A 113 -2.56 -2.26 8.18
N THR A 114 -3.60 -1.51 7.85
CA THR A 114 -3.44 -0.15 7.36
C THR A 114 -4.71 0.68 7.54
N ARG A 115 -4.79 1.84 6.88
CA ARG A 115 -5.94 2.75 6.92
C ARG A 115 -6.42 3.10 5.52
N SER A 116 -7.67 3.51 5.38
CA SER A 116 -8.21 4.06 4.14
C SER A 116 -7.39 5.26 3.66
N ARG A 117 -7.29 5.47 2.34
CA ARG A 117 -6.66 6.67 1.75
C ARG A 117 -7.67 7.77 1.38
N VAL A 118 -8.96 7.44 1.31
CA VAL A 118 -10.00 8.34 0.78
C VAL A 118 -11.22 8.49 1.67
N ALA A 119 -11.44 7.61 2.65
CA ALA A 119 -12.59 7.66 3.53
C ALA A 119 -12.47 8.79 4.56
N GLU A 120 -13.59 9.48 4.76
CA GLU A 120 -13.76 10.50 5.78
C GLU A 120 -15.01 10.16 6.63
N PRO A 121 -14.85 9.87 7.94
CA PRO A 121 -13.61 9.80 8.71
C PRO A 121 -12.69 8.62 8.30
N VAL A 122 -11.40 8.71 8.66
CA VAL A 122 -10.39 7.69 8.32
C VAL A 122 -10.76 6.33 8.92
N VAL A 123 -10.89 5.32 8.05
CA VAL A 123 -11.21 3.95 8.45
C VAL A 123 -9.95 3.10 8.59
N ARG A 124 -9.83 2.34 9.68
CA ARG A 124 -8.76 1.32 9.84
C ARG A 124 -9.21 0.02 9.19
N GLY A 125 -8.29 -0.68 8.56
CA GLY A 125 -8.59 -1.90 7.82
C GLY A 125 -7.33 -2.68 7.51
N LYS A 126 -7.38 -3.42 6.40
CA LYS A 126 -6.25 -4.16 5.84
C LYS A 126 -6.16 -3.90 4.34
N ALA A 127 -4.99 -4.07 3.77
CA ALA A 127 -4.78 -4.10 2.33
C ALA A 127 -4.13 -5.42 1.92
N VAL A 128 -4.79 -6.16 1.03
CA VAL A 128 -4.20 -7.34 0.37
C VAL A 128 -3.53 -6.86 -0.91
N TRP A 129 -2.30 -7.27 -1.15
CA TRP A 129 -1.51 -6.77 -2.26
C TRP A 129 -0.77 -7.88 -2.99
N PHE A 130 -0.48 -7.63 -4.27
CA PHE A 130 0.48 -8.39 -5.05
C PHE A 130 1.37 -7.46 -5.86
N ALA A 131 2.48 -7.98 -6.37
CA ALA A 131 3.43 -7.25 -7.18
C ALA A 131 3.69 -7.97 -8.51
N VAL A 132 3.68 -7.22 -9.60
CA VAL A 132 4.09 -7.70 -10.93
C VAL A 132 5.33 -6.95 -11.41
N PRO A 133 6.22 -7.58 -12.20
CA PRO A 133 7.41 -6.89 -12.70
C PRO A 133 7.03 -5.72 -13.62
N LEU A 134 7.73 -4.59 -13.47
CA LEU A 134 7.71 -3.53 -14.47
C LEU A 134 8.74 -3.78 -15.56
N PRO A 135 8.59 -3.17 -16.76
CA PRO A 135 9.61 -3.21 -17.80
C PRO A 135 10.97 -2.74 -17.29
N ARG A 136 12.06 -3.31 -17.84
CA ARG A 136 13.43 -3.01 -17.38
C ARG A 136 13.84 -1.55 -17.62
N ASP A 137 13.26 -0.96 -18.64
CA ASP A 137 13.40 0.42 -19.10
C ASP A 137 12.35 1.37 -18.49
N TRP A 138 11.60 0.94 -17.47
CA TRP A 138 10.64 1.79 -16.79
C TRP A 138 11.28 3.09 -16.28
N PRO A 139 10.76 4.28 -16.68
CA PRO A 139 11.45 5.57 -16.51
C PRO A 139 11.53 6.02 -15.05
N GLY A 140 10.76 5.45 -14.14
CA GLY A 140 10.83 5.84 -12.73
C GLY A 140 12.16 5.50 -12.05
N ARG A 141 13.03 4.69 -12.70
CA ARG A 141 14.41 4.49 -12.25
C ARG A 141 15.30 5.72 -12.41
N THR A 142 14.96 6.62 -13.33
CA THR A 142 15.74 7.84 -13.64
C THR A 142 15.08 9.11 -13.10
N LEU A 143 13.91 9.00 -12.47
CA LEU A 143 13.20 10.15 -11.92
C LEU A 143 13.97 10.73 -10.72
N THR A 144 14.28 12.02 -10.80
CA THR A 144 14.90 12.76 -9.70
C THR A 144 13.84 13.63 -9.03
N LEU A 145 13.76 13.56 -7.70
CA LEU A 145 12.80 14.33 -6.90
C LEU A 145 13.55 15.27 -5.97
N HIS A 146 13.06 16.50 -5.83
CA HIS A 146 13.58 17.43 -4.83
C HIS A 146 13.16 16.95 -3.42
N PRO A 147 14.07 16.91 -2.43
CA PRO A 147 13.76 16.42 -1.08
C PRO A 147 12.59 17.14 -0.42
N GLY A 148 12.51 18.46 -0.57
CA GLY A 148 11.40 19.24 -0.04
C GLY A 148 10.04 18.80 -0.61
N THR A 149 9.98 18.51 -1.90
CA THR A 149 8.76 18.02 -2.57
C THR A 149 8.41 16.62 -2.10
N ALA A 150 9.40 15.71 -2.07
CA ALA A 150 9.22 14.34 -1.58
C ALA A 150 8.75 14.32 -0.11
N ALA A 151 9.31 15.18 0.73
CA ALA A 151 8.91 15.34 2.13
C ALA A 151 7.47 15.88 2.26
N GLN A 152 7.06 16.86 1.45
CA GLN A 152 5.69 17.38 1.46
C GLN A 152 4.68 16.31 1.03
N CYS A 153 4.96 15.62 -0.08
CA CYS A 153 4.10 14.55 -0.58
C CYS A 153 3.99 13.42 0.45
N LEU A 154 5.10 13.05 1.10
CA LEU A 154 5.07 12.07 2.17
C LEU A 154 4.19 12.52 3.34
N LEU A 155 4.34 13.77 3.80
CA LEU A 155 3.52 14.33 4.88
C LEU A 155 2.04 14.28 4.52
N LEU A 156 1.65 14.74 3.33
CA LEU A 156 0.26 14.69 2.86
C LEU A 156 -0.27 13.25 2.80
N CYS A 157 0.55 12.30 2.34
CA CYS A 157 0.18 10.89 2.29
C CYS A 157 -0.10 10.31 3.68
N VAL A 158 0.66 10.66 4.71
CA VAL A 158 0.46 10.13 6.08
C VAL A 158 -0.64 10.88 6.85
N GLU A 159 -0.79 12.19 6.61
CA GLU A 159 -1.87 13.00 7.22
C GLU A 159 -3.25 12.53 6.76
N ARG A 160 -3.41 12.20 5.48
CA ARG A 160 -4.64 11.57 4.94
C ARG A 160 -4.98 10.24 5.62
N ARG A 161 -4.03 9.62 6.32
CA ARG A 161 -4.24 8.38 7.10
C ARG A 161 -4.49 8.67 8.58
N GLY A 162 -4.67 9.93 8.95
CA GLY A 162 -4.94 10.37 10.32
C GLY A 162 -3.68 10.47 11.19
N PHE A 163 -2.51 10.63 10.58
CA PHE A 163 -1.26 10.87 11.31
C PHE A 163 -0.78 12.31 11.07
N PRO A 164 -1.16 13.27 11.93
CA PRO A 164 -0.71 14.65 11.80
C PRO A 164 0.80 14.73 11.97
N GLY A 165 1.43 15.65 11.25
CA GLY A 165 2.88 15.84 11.32
C GLY A 165 3.29 17.25 10.95
N MET A 166 4.59 17.46 10.88
CA MET A 166 5.14 18.69 10.33
C MET A 166 6.37 18.39 9.49
N ARG A 167 6.68 19.29 8.56
CA ARG A 167 7.90 19.24 7.76
C ARG A 167 8.80 20.41 8.13
N THR A 168 10.08 20.13 8.34
CA THR A 168 11.14 21.14 8.39
C THR A 168 12.10 20.91 7.23
N SER A 169 12.83 21.94 6.83
CA SER A 169 13.87 21.84 5.81
C SER A 169 15.02 22.76 6.18
N ASP A 170 16.24 22.28 6.00
CA ASP A 170 17.43 23.09 6.20
C ASP A 170 17.85 23.81 4.90
N ALA A 171 18.81 24.73 5.03
CA ALA A 171 19.37 25.46 3.88
C ALA A 171 20.18 24.56 2.93
N ASN A 172 20.55 23.35 3.37
CA ASN A 172 21.37 22.40 2.60
C ASN A 172 20.52 21.42 1.78
N GLY A 173 19.19 21.59 1.78
CA GLY A 173 18.27 20.77 0.99
C GLY A 173 17.92 19.42 1.63
N VAL A 174 18.19 19.21 2.92
CA VAL A 174 17.67 18.08 3.68
C VAL A 174 16.35 18.49 4.32
N SER A 175 15.31 17.67 4.13
CA SER A 175 14.03 17.86 4.78
C SER A 175 13.81 16.79 5.85
N VAL A 176 13.05 17.11 6.89
CA VAL A 176 12.63 16.15 7.91
C VAL A 176 11.13 16.20 8.05
N VAL A 177 10.48 15.05 7.97
CA VAL A 177 9.07 14.87 8.34
C VAL A 177 9.02 14.34 9.77
N VAL A 178 8.42 15.12 10.66
CA VAL A 178 8.28 14.82 12.09
C VAL A 178 6.86 14.32 12.34
N LEU A 179 6.75 13.07 12.81
CA LEU A 179 5.50 12.37 13.09
C LEU A 179 5.49 11.90 14.56
N PRO A 180 4.32 11.59 15.14
CA PRO A 180 4.24 11.09 16.51
C PRO A 180 5.10 9.83 16.72
N GLY A 181 6.22 9.97 17.43
CA GLY A 181 7.15 8.87 17.72
C GLY A 181 8.05 8.44 16.55
N LEU A 182 8.06 9.17 15.44
CA LEU A 182 8.87 8.82 14.26
C LEU A 182 9.34 10.06 13.48
N ASN A 183 10.64 10.13 13.23
CA ASN A 183 11.22 11.13 12.32
C ASN A 183 11.68 10.44 11.03
N VAL A 184 11.32 11.03 9.89
CA VAL A 184 11.74 10.59 8.57
C VAL A 184 12.62 11.67 7.96
N TRP A 185 13.89 11.34 7.78
CA TRP A 185 14.86 12.16 7.10
C TRP A 185 14.71 11.98 5.59
N VAL A 186 14.74 13.09 4.86
CA VAL A 186 14.60 13.13 3.41
C VAL A 186 15.87 13.73 2.85
N HIS A 187 16.77 12.84 2.43
CA HIS A 187 18.02 13.18 1.78
C HIS A 187 17.80 13.37 0.26
N PRO A 188 18.77 13.96 -0.48
CA PRO A 188 18.69 14.15 -1.94
C PRO A 188 18.24 12.93 -2.76
N GLN A 189 18.52 11.71 -2.30
CA GLN A 189 18.24 10.49 -3.06
C GLN A 189 17.31 9.50 -2.35
N HIS A 190 17.05 9.67 -1.05
CA HIS A 190 16.29 8.67 -0.29
C HIS A 190 15.62 9.22 0.96
N PHE A 191 14.53 8.55 1.35
CA PHE A 191 13.97 8.60 2.69
C PHE A 191 14.78 7.70 3.63
N SER A 192 14.91 8.11 4.88
CA SER A 192 15.58 7.35 5.95
C SER A 192 14.82 7.51 7.26
N TRP A 193 14.46 6.41 7.91
CA TRP A 193 13.79 6.44 9.21
C TRP A 193 14.14 5.21 10.05
N ARG A 194 13.91 5.33 11.36
CA ARG A 194 14.15 4.25 12.30
C ARG A 194 12.96 3.29 12.32
N ALA A 195 13.15 2.06 11.88
CA ALA A 195 12.13 1.01 11.80
C ALA A 195 12.13 0.03 12.99
N GLY A 196 12.98 0.28 13.99
CA GLY A 196 13.12 -0.50 15.20
C GLY A 196 14.36 -0.06 16.00
N PRO A 197 14.61 -0.62 17.20
CA PRO A 197 15.82 -0.34 17.95
C PRO A 197 17.07 -0.59 17.09
N GLY A 198 17.88 0.44 16.87
CA GLY A 198 19.11 0.37 16.08
C GLY A 198 18.96 0.14 14.56
N ARG A 199 17.74 -0.10 14.04
CA ARG A 199 17.52 -0.42 12.62
C ARG A 199 16.96 0.77 11.86
N TYR A 200 17.73 1.29 10.90
CA TYR A 200 17.28 2.29 9.95
C TYR A 200 16.91 1.64 8.61
N LEU A 201 15.77 2.04 8.05
CA LEU A 201 15.39 1.72 6.68
C LEU A 201 15.68 2.90 5.77
N ARG A 202 16.10 2.60 4.55
CA ARG A 202 16.31 3.59 3.48
C ARG A 202 15.51 3.19 2.25
N ARG A 203 14.85 4.15 1.61
CA ARG A 203 14.09 3.93 0.37
C ARG A 203 14.32 5.09 -0.61
N PRO A 204 14.50 4.83 -1.91
CA PRO A 204 14.61 5.89 -2.91
C PRO A 204 13.45 6.87 -2.85
N LEU A 205 13.68 8.15 -3.18
CA LEU A 205 12.58 9.14 -3.15
C LEU A 205 11.42 8.78 -4.10
N VAL A 206 11.74 8.11 -5.21
CA VAL A 206 10.75 7.64 -6.19
C VAL A 206 9.81 6.57 -5.62
N ASP A 207 10.20 5.88 -4.55
CA ASP A 207 9.38 4.90 -3.83
C ASP A 207 8.50 5.59 -2.76
N LEU A 208 7.98 6.78 -3.07
CA LEU A 208 7.23 7.61 -2.12
C LEU A 208 6.02 6.89 -1.54
N GLN A 209 5.22 6.24 -2.39
CA GLN A 209 4.01 5.54 -1.93
C GLN A 209 4.37 4.29 -1.11
N GLU A 210 5.38 3.53 -1.52
CA GLU A 210 5.88 2.37 -0.77
C GLU A 210 6.43 2.80 0.61
N THR A 211 7.11 3.95 0.65
CA THR A 211 7.62 4.55 1.89
C THR A 211 6.48 4.99 2.80
N ALA A 212 5.46 5.65 2.25
CA ALA A 212 4.27 6.03 3.00
C ALA A 212 3.56 4.82 3.62
N GLU A 213 3.40 3.72 2.89
CA GLU A 213 2.80 2.50 3.45
C GLU A 213 3.64 1.87 4.57
N HIS A 214 4.98 1.85 4.46
CA HIS A 214 5.82 1.40 5.58
C HIS A 214 5.66 2.27 6.83
N ILE A 215 5.63 3.58 6.67
CA ILE A 215 5.49 4.53 7.78
C ILE A 215 4.10 4.38 8.43
N VAL A 216 3.04 4.31 7.63
CA VAL A 216 1.67 4.11 8.12
C VAL A 216 1.54 2.82 8.92
N ARG A 217 2.09 1.70 8.42
CA ARG A 217 2.11 0.42 9.15
C ARG A 217 2.84 0.55 10.48
N GLN A 218 3.99 1.22 10.49
CA GLN A 218 4.77 1.43 11.70
C GLN A 218 4.00 2.27 12.72
N LEU A 219 3.44 3.42 12.30
CA LEU A 219 2.66 4.30 13.17
C LEU A 219 1.39 3.62 13.69
N ASP A 220 0.69 2.84 12.86
CA ASP A 220 -0.52 2.12 13.27
C ASP A 220 -0.23 0.96 14.24
N GLY A 221 1.03 0.50 14.29
CA GLY A 221 1.55 -0.44 15.29
C GLY A 221 2.09 0.21 16.57
N ILE A 222 2.40 1.52 16.55
CA ILE A 222 2.77 2.26 17.75
C ILE A 222 1.50 2.47 18.57
N ARG A 223 1.43 1.82 19.74
CA ARG A 223 0.40 2.14 20.74
C ARG A 223 0.66 3.56 21.24
N VAL A 224 -0.14 4.52 20.78
CA VAL A 224 -0.24 5.82 21.46
C VAL A 224 -1.03 5.57 22.75
N PRO A 225 -0.48 5.89 23.94
CA PRO A 225 -1.27 5.87 25.18
C PRO A 225 -2.52 6.71 24.98
N ALA A 226 -3.68 6.19 25.40
CA ALA A 226 -4.90 7.00 25.37
C ALA A 226 -4.65 8.29 26.17
N PRO A 227 -5.13 9.46 25.69
CA PRO A 227 -5.08 10.67 26.50
C PRO A 227 -5.79 10.38 27.83
N ALA A 228 -5.19 10.78 28.95
CA ALA A 228 -5.82 10.68 30.26
C ALA A 228 -7.18 11.38 30.19
N ARG A 229 -8.25 10.68 30.57
CA ARG A 229 -9.57 11.32 30.70
C ARG A 229 -9.44 12.46 31.72
N PRO A 230 -9.95 13.67 31.42
CA PRO A 230 -10.12 14.67 32.46
C PRO A 230 -11.06 14.10 33.54
N LEU A 231 -10.68 14.33 34.80
CA LEU A 231 -11.47 13.99 35.99
C LEU A 231 -12.80 14.75 36.01
#